data_AF-A0AA36AUN8-F1
#
_entry.id   AF-A0AA36AUN8-F1
#
_cell.length_a   1.000
_cell.length_b   1.000
_cell.length_c   1.000
_cell.angle_alpha   90.00
_cell.angle_beta   90.00
_cell.angle_gamma   90.00
#
_symmetry.space_group_name_H-M   'P 1'
#
loop_
_entity.id
_entity.type
_entity.pdbx_description
1 polymer ?
#
loop_
_entity_poly.entity_id
_entity_poly.type
_entity_poly.pdbx_seq_one_letter_code
_entity_poly.pdbx_strand_id
1 'polypeptide(L)'
;MVIDSLRADFVIHSKNSNMKYVQKLLKREEAIAYYSIAHPPTVTLPRIKAMMTGTIPGYMDVILNFGAQAAQEDNLVFQLYKAGKKIVFYGDNTWINLFPDYFHRQDGTVSFFVSDYTEVDTNVSRHLEWELQQNDWDVMILHYLGLDHIGHMAKPSSPLVEPKLQEMDNIIEFIHQKLQEQHQHQQTLMVICGDHGMSDQGSHGGSSHKEVTSAMIWLNSADNTKKDHKITFLKPFTEVDQIDITATLAIALGVAIPRNNIGVMIPDVLLPFSTLENIAHSMYINANQVLSVFKVYEPKWENNNAVLKYELAISRHQLWKNASQKYTALWYQEGKSIVQFYHDAMKTMSSKMLLKMINHDATSIPVISIHV
;
A
#
# COMPACT_ATOMS: atom_id res chain seq x y z
N MET A 1 5.68 -6.43 -3.42
CA MET A 1 5.10 -7.73 -3.81
C MET A 1 3.62 -7.67 -3.57
N VAL A 2 2.83 -7.66 -4.64
CA VAL A 2 1.38 -7.76 -4.60
C VAL A 2 1.02 -9.23 -4.76
N ILE A 3 0.17 -9.76 -3.89
CA ILE A 3 -0.37 -11.12 -3.97
C ILE A 3 -1.87 -10.98 -4.16
N ASP A 4 -2.36 -11.32 -5.35
CA ASP A 4 -3.76 -11.18 -5.73
C ASP A 4 -4.66 -11.98 -4.76
N SER A 5 -5.74 -11.36 -4.29
CA SER A 5 -6.69 -11.95 -3.33
C SER A 5 -6.09 -12.38 -1.97
N LEU A 6 -5.01 -11.76 -1.50
CA LEU A 6 -4.45 -12.02 -0.16
C LEU A 6 -5.35 -11.49 0.97
N ARG A 7 -6.38 -12.27 1.30
CA ARG A 7 -7.29 -12.00 2.43
C ARG A 7 -6.51 -11.82 3.73
N ALA A 8 -6.93 -10.85 4.54
CA ALA A 8 -6.29 -10.59 5.82
C ALA A 8 -6.30 -11.79 6.77
N ASP A 9 -7.36 -12.61 6.76
CA ASP A 9 -7.49 -13.77 7.64
C ASP A 9 -6.62 -14.98 7.26
N PHE A 10 -5.92 -14.94 6.12
CA PHE A 10 -4.84 -15.87 5.82
C PHE A 10 -3.56 -15.58 6.61
N VAL A 11 -3.39 -14.34 7.06
CA VAL A 11 -2.14 -13.87 7.68
C VAL A 11 -2.38 -13.29 9.07
N ILE A 12 -3.18 -12.24 9.18
CA ILE A 12 -3.35 -11.47 10.41
C ILE A 12 -4.28 -12.22 11.38
N HIS A 13 -3.81 -12.42 12.61
CA HIS A 13 -4.51 -13.15 13.67
C HIS A 13 -4.98 -14.56 13.29
N SER A 14 -4.38 -15.15 12.25
CA SER A 14 -4.68 -16.52 11.82
C SER A 14 -3.93 -17.52 12.70
N LYS A 15 -4.66 -18.26 13.54
CA LYS A 15 -4.09 -19.24 14.48
C LYS A 15 -3.17 -20.25 13.80
N ASN A 16 -3.49 -20.61 12.55
CA ASN A 16 -2.78 -21.59 11.74
C ASN A 16 -2.34 -21.03 10.39
N SER A 17 -1.97 -19.74 10.30
CA SER A 17 -1.46 -19.16 9.04
C SER A 17 -0.39 -20.05 8.42
N ASN A 18 -0.51 -20.32 7.13
CA ASN A 18 0.47 -21.10 6.36
C ASN A 18 1.70 -20.27 5.96
N MET A 19 1.73 -18.98 6.30
CA MET A 19 2.86 -18.09 6.08
C MET A 19 3.75 -18.01 7.34
N LYS A 20 4.45 -19.09 7.65
CA LYS A 20 5.18 -19.26 8.92
C LYS A 20 6.34 -18.27 9.11
N TYR A 21 7.05 -17.94 8.04
CA TYR A 21 8.14 -16.96 8.06
C TYR A 21 7.59 -15.57 8.39
N VAL A 22 6.55 -15.13 7.69
CA VAL A 22 5.86 -13.87 8.00
C VAL A 22 5.35 -13.85 9.44
N GLN A 23 4.71 -14.93 9.92
CA GLN A 23 4.27 -15.02 11.33
C GLN A 23 5.42 -14.87 12.33
N LYS A 24 6.59 -15.45 12.02
CA LYS A 24 7.79 -15.35 12.87
C LYS A 24 8.27 -13.90 12.95
N LEU A 25 8.31 -13.18 11.83
CA LEU A 25 8.71 -11.77 11.79
C LEU A 25 7.74 -10.87 12.55
N LEU A 26 6.43 -11.07 12.38
CA LEU A 26 5.40 -10.32 13.11
C LEU A 26 5.49 -10.54 14.63
N LYS A 27 5.72 -11.79 15.08
CA LYS A 27 5.90 -12.11 16.52
C LYS A 27 7.17 -11.50 17.13
N ARG A 28 8.17 -11.22 16.30
CA ARG A 28 9.45 -10.60 16.71
C ARG A 28 9.44 -9.08 16.58
N GLU A 29 8.33 -8.50 16.13
CA GLU A 29 8.23 -7.06 15.83
C GLU A 29 9.26 -6.61 14.77
N GLU A 30 9.70 -7.55 13.92
CA GLU A 30 10.60 -7.31 12.77
C GLU A 30 9.81 -6.93 11.51
N ALA A 31 8.49 -7.12 11.54
CA ALA A 31 7.54 -6.70 10.53
C ALA A 31 6.32 -6.02 11.17
N ILE A 32 5.69 -5.11 10.44
CA ILE A 32 4.46 -4.44 10.86
C ILE A 32 3.36 -4.85 9.87
N ALA A 33 2.20 -5.26 10.38
CA ALA A 33 1.04 -5.59 9.54
C ALA A 33 -0.17 -4.71 9.89
N TYR A 34 -0.97 -4.39 8.87
CA TYR A 34 -2.24 -3.69 8.97
C TYR A 34 -3.31 -4.42 8.15
N TYR A 35 -4.56 -4.29 8.59
CA TYR A 35 -5.71 -4.62 7.75
C TYR A 35 -5.85 -3.52 6.69
N SER A 36 -5.61 -3.88 5.43
CA SER A 36 -5.72 -2.94 4.31
C SER A 36 -7.13 -2.95 3.76
N ILE A 37 -7.79 -1.79 3.85
CA ILE A 37 -9.17 -1.62 3.40
C ILE A 37 -9.20 -1.13 1.95
N ALA A 38 -9.53 -2.05 1.05
CA ALA A 38 -9.72 -1.82 -0.36
C ALA A 38 -11.18 -1.45 -0.63
N HIS A 39 -11.44 -0.17 -0.90
CA HIS A 39 -12.78 0.30 -1.23
C HIS A 39 -13.26 -0.30 -2.57
N PRO A 40 -14.55 -0.66 -2.74
CA PRO A 40 -15.03 -1.24 -3.99
C PRO A 40 -14.83 -0.32 -5.23
N PRO A 41 -14.77 -0.88 -6.46
CA PRO A 41 -14.81 -2.32 -6.75
C PRO A 41 -13.49 -3.01 -6.40
N THR A 42 -13.59 -4.17 -5.75
CA THR A 42 -12.46 -5.02 -5.32
C THR A 42 -11.99 -5.89 -6.48
N VAL A 43 -11.52 -5.26 -7.56
CA VAL A 43 -11.01 -5.90 -8.78
C VAL A 43 -9.59 -5.41 -9.04
N THR A 44 -8.71 -6.30 -9.50
CA THR A 44 -7.28 -6.07 -9.72
C THR A 44 -6.93 -4.72 -10.36
N LEU A 45 -7.45 -4.41 -11.56
CA LEU A 45 -7.11 -3.17 -12.27
C LEU A 45 -7.47 -1.90 -11.46
N PRO A 46 -8.72 -1.71 -10.98
CA PRO A 46 -9.06 -0.57 -10.12
C PRO A 46 -8.19 -0.47 -8.87
N ARG A 47 -7.83 -1.60 -8.25
CA ARG A 47 -7.04 -1.62 -7.01
C ARG A 47 -5.57 -1.27 -7.26
N ILE A 48 -4.97 -1.77 -8.34
CA ILE A 48 -3.63 -1.32 -8.78
C ILE A 48 -3.63 0.18 -9.04
N LYS A 49 -4.61 0.69 -9.79
CA LYS A 49 -4.75 2.14 -10.04
C LYS A 49 -4.84 2.90 -8.72
N ALA A 50 -5.70 2.47 -7.80
CA ALA A 50 -5.88 3.12 -6.50
C ALA A 50 -4.61 3.16 -5.65
N MET A 51 -3.87 2.04 -5.58
CA MET A 51 -2.60 1.95 -4.84
C MET A 51 -1.48 2.80 -5.43
N MET A 52 -1.54 3.12 -6.73
CA MET A 52 -0.50 3.92 -7.39
C MET A 52 -0.88 5.40 -7.52
N THR A 53 -2.17 5.77 -7.56
CA THR A 53 -2.61 7.17 -7.59
C THR A 53 -2.88 7.76 -6.21
N GLY A 54 -3.19 6.90 -5.23
CA GLY A 54 -3.65 7.33 -3.91
C GLY A 54 -5.07 7.88 -3.91
N THR A 55 -5.88 7.46 -4.89
CA THR A 55 -7.29 7.84 -5.06
C THR A 55 -8.15 6.59 -5.22
N ILE A 56 -9.48 6.71 -5.08
CA ILE A 56 -10.38 5.65 -5.52
C ILE A 56 -10.82 5.96 -6.95
N PRO A 57 -10.65 5.02 -7.90
CA PRO A 57 -11.22 5.16 -9.24
C PRO A 57 -12.74 5.25 -9.17
N GLY A 58 -13.34 6.22 -9.87
CA GLY A 58 -14.79 6.29 -9.97
C GLY A 58 -15.36 5.08 -10.72
N TYR A 59 -16.60 4.68 -10.42
CA TYR A 59 -17.25 3.55 -11.08
C TYR A 59 -17.30 3.71 -12.61
N MET A 60 -17.54 4.93 -13.10
CA MET A 60 -17.50 5.25 -14.53
C MET A 60 -16.09 5.13 -15.12
N ASP A 61 -15.04 5.47 -14.36
CA ASP A 61 -13.67 5.29 -14.82
C ASP A 61 -13.36 3.79 -14.98
N VAL A 62 -13.90 2.93 -14.12
CA VAL A 62 -13.71 1.47 -14.24
C VAL A 62 -14.40 0.92 -15.49
N ILE A 63 -15.62 1.37 -15.79
CA ILE A 63 -16.36 0.95 -17.00
C ILE A 63 -15.72 1.50 -18.27
N LEU A 64 -15.32 2.77 -18.29
CA LEU A 64 -14.74 3.40 -19.47
C LEU A 64 -13.32 2.90 -19.75
N ASN A 65 -12.59 2.50 -18.70
CA ASN A 65 -11.27 1.88 -18.82
C ASN A 65 -11.30 0.34 -18.80
N PHE A 66 -12.48 -0.27 -18.97
CA PHE A 66 -12.62 -1.72 -19.12
C PHE A 66 -11.95 -2.13 -20.44
N GLY A 67 -10.68 -2.51 -20.35
CA GLY A 67 -9.78 -2.64 -21.51
C GLY A 67 -8.33 -2.20 -21.26
N ALA A 68 -7.97 -1.81 -20.03
CA ALA A 68 -6.60 -1.51 -19.62
C ALA A 68 -5.92 -0.44 -20.49
N GLN A 69 -6.58 0.71 -20.64
CA GLN A 69 -5.95 1.89 -21.23
C GLN A 69 -4.92 2.50 -20.26
N ALA A 70 -3.87 3.12 -20.81
CA ALA A 70 -2.81 3.75 -20.04
C ALA A 70 -3.38 4.76 -19.03
N ALA A 71 -2.88 4.72 -17.80
CA ALA A 71 -3.26 5.66 -16.75
C ALA A 71 -2.77 7.07 -17.11
N GLN A 72 -3.70 7.97 -17.46
CA GLN A 72 -3.37 9.37 -17.76
C GLN A 72 -3.19 10.24 -16.52
N GLU A 73 -3.65 9.75 -15.36
CA GLU A 73 -3.55 10.44 -14.08
C GLU A 73 -2.15 10.34 -13.50
N ASP A 74 -1.76 11.37 -12.74
CA ASP A 74 -0.53 11.36 -11.98
C ASP A 74 -0.51 10.21 -10.96
N ASN A 75 0.59 9.46 -10.91
CA ASN A 75 0.73 8.23 -10.15
C ASN A 75 2.17 7.99 -9.71
N LEU A 76 2.36 7.12 -8.73
CA LEU A 76 3.65 6.82 -8.11
C LEU A 76 4.68 6.26 -9.12
N VAL A 77 4.25 5.38 -10.04
CA VAL A 77 5.14 4.80 -11.07
C VAL A 77 5.71 5.90 -11.96
N PHE A 78 4.86 6.84 -12.39
CA PHE A 78 5.29 8.01 -13.15
C PHE A 78 6.21 8.93 -12.34
N GLN A 79 5.92 9.18 -11.06
CA GLN A 79 6.78 10.01 -10.21
C GLN A 79 8.17 9.40 -9.98
N LEU A 80 8.24 8.06 -9.86
CA LEU A 80 9.50 7.32 -9.81
C LEU A 80 10.28 7.48 -11.12
N TYR A 81 9.64 7.21 -12.25
CA TYR A 81 10.24 7.37 -13.58
C TYR A 81 10.77 8.80 -13.79
N LYS A 82 9.95 9.82 -13.48
CA LYS A 82 10.31 11.24 -13.59
C LYS A 82 11.49 11.62 -12.69
N ALA A 83 11.62 10.98 -11.53
CA ALA A 83 12.77 11.15 -10.63
C ALA A 83 14.02 10.39 -11.09
N GLY A 84 14.00 9.73 -12.25
CA GLY A 84 15.10 8.94 -12.78
C GLY A 84 15.32 7.61 -12.06
N LYS A 85 14.33 7.15 -11.28
CA LYS A 85 14.38 5.86 -10.59
C LYS A 85 14.19 4.72 -11.57
N LYS A 86 15.00 3.67 -11.42
CA LYS A 86 14.90 2.47 -12.26
C LYS A 86 13.94 1.48 -11.63
N ILE A 87 12.85 1.19 -12.34
CA ILE A 87 11.76 0.32 -11.89
C ILE A 87 11.84 -0.99 -12.67
N VAL A 88 11.87 -2.13 -11.99
CA VAL A 88 11.75 -3.45 -12.62
C VAL A 88 10.43 -4.10 -12.22
N PHE A 89 9.77 -4.77 -13.16
CA PHE A 89 8.43 -5.33 -12.97
C PHE A 89 8.29 -6.76 -13.47
N TYR A 90 7.67 -7.63 -12.67
CA TYR A 90 7.34 -8.99 -13.06
C TYR A 90 5.97 -9.39 -12.50
N GLY A 91 5.03 -9.82 -13.36
CA GLY A 91 3.68 -10.19 -12.91
C GLY A 91 2.59 -9.84 -13.90
N ASP A 92 1.35 -9.70 -13.39
CA ASP A 92 0.16 -9.44 -14.22
C ASP A 92 0.35 -8.31 -15.25
N ASN A 93 0.08 -8.61 -16.53
CA ASN A 93 0.20 -7.67 -17.65
C ASN A 93 -0.63 -6.37 -17.48
N THR A 94 -1.62 -6.35 -16.59
CA THR A 94 -2.38 -5.15 -16.21
C THR A 94 -1.47 -3.98 -15.82
N TRP A 95 -0.34 -4.23 -15.15
CA TRP A 95 0.63 -3.19 -14.80
C TRP A 95 1.27 -2.54 -16.02
N ILE A 96 1.69 -3.35 -16.99
CA ILE A 96 2.34 -2.88 -18.22
C ILE A 96 1.35 -2.05 -19.05
N ASN A 97 0.09 -2.49 -19.10
CA ASN A 97 -0.97 -1.78 -19.79
C ASN A 97 -1.33 -0.44 -19.13
N LEU A 98 -1.38 -0.40 -17.78
CA LEU A 98 -1.66 0.82 -17.03
C LEU A 98 -0.49 1.82 -17.06
N PHE A 99 0.74 1.33 -17.06
CA PHE A 99 1.96 2.13 -16.90
C PHE A 99 2.98 1.85 -18.03
N PRO A 100 2.59 2.06 -19.30
CA PRO A 100 3.49 1.77 -20.41
C PRO A 100 4.74 2.66 -20.35
N ASP A 101 5.87 2.11 -20.80
CA ASP A 101 7.16 2.80 -20.97
C ASP A 101 7.89 3.26 -19.70
N TYR A 102 7.36 2.97 -18.50
CA TYR A 102 7.99 3.39 -17.24
C TYR A 102 8.93 2.34 -16.62
N PHE A 103 8.92 1.09 -17.10
CA PHE A 103 9.72 0.00 -16.56
C PHE A 103 11.06 -0.14 -17.29
N HIS A 104 12.15 -0.19 -16.52
CA HIS A 104 13.49 -0.42 -17.03
C HIS A 104 13.68 -1.85 -17.55
N ARG A 105 13.12 -2.82 -16.83
CA ARG A 105 12.95 -4.21 -17.26
C ARG A 105 11.59 -4.69 -16.85
N GLN A 106 10.96 -5.47 -17.71
CA GLN A 106 9.65 -6.03 -17.44
C GLN A 106 9.45 -7.39 -18.09
N ASP A 107 8.68 -8.26 -17.44
CA ASP A 107 8.07 -9.43 -18.07
C ASP A 107 6.64 -9.61 -17.54
N GLY A 108 5.69 -9.69 -18.46
CA GLY A 108 4.26 -9.71 -18.16
C GLY A 108 3.69 -11.12 -18.21
N THR A 109 2.95 -11.50 -17.19
CA THR A 109 2.17 -12.74 -17.15
C THR A 109 0.76 -12.46 -17.64
N VAL A 110 0.29 -13.27 -18.59
CA VAL A 110 -1.06 -13.19 -19.13
C VAL A 110 -1.99 -14.09 -18.31
N SER A 111 -3.04 -13.51 -17.74
CA SER A 111 -3.93 -14.16 -16.77
C SER A 111 -5.28 -14.61 -17.35
N PHE A 112 -5.31 -15.15 -18.57
CA PHE A 112 -6.61 -15.49 -19.20
C PHE A 112 -7.25 -16.78 -18.66
N PHE A 113 -6.47 -17.71 -18.10
CA PHE A 113 -6.96 -19.02 -17.68
C PHE A 113 -6.82 -19.22 -16.17
N VAL A 114 -7.93 -19.09 -15.45
CA VAL A 114 -8.00 -19.22 -13.98
C VAL A 114 -7.61 -20.62 -13.47
N SER A 115 -7.59 -21.62 -14.36
CA SER A 115 -7.10 -22.96 -14.04
C SER A 115 -5.59 -23.02 -13.83
N ASP A 116 -4.83 -22.06 -14.38
CA ASP A 116 -3.39 -21.97 -14.18
C ASP A 116 -3.07 -21.10 -12.97
N TYR A 117 -2.80 -21.74 -11.84
CA TYR A 117 -2.37 -21.09 -10.60
C TYR A 117 -0.91 -21.40 -10.26
N THR A 118 -0.14 -21.96 -11.19
CA THR A 118 1.26 -22.39 -10.95
C THR A 118 2.22 -21.74 -11.93
N GLU A 119 1.94 -21.79 -13.23
CA GLU A 119 2.80 -21.18 -14.25
C GLU A 119 2.73 -19.65 -14.16
N VAL A 120 1.57 -19.07 -13.87
CA VAL A 120 1.45 -17.62 -13.59
C VAL A 120 2.42 -17.10 -12.53
N ASP A 121 2.62 -17.84 -11.43
CA ASP A 121 3.52 -17.46 -10.34
C ASP A 121 4.98 -17.85 -10.65
N THR A 122 5.19 -18.96 -11.35
CA THR A 122 6.52 -19.38 -11.83
C THR A 122 7.11 -18.34 -12.79
N ASN A 123 6.27 -17.75 -13.64
CA ASN A 123 6.65 -16.69 -14.57
C ASN A 123 7.15 -15.42 -13.87
N VAL A 124 6.73 -15.17 -12.63
CA VAL A 124 7.28 -14.10 -11.80
C VAL A 124 8.57 -14.55 -11.12
N SER A 125 8.52 -15.70 -10.43
CA SER A 125 9.61 -16.17 -9.58
C SER A 125 10.90 -16.49 -10.33
N ARG A 126 10.83 -16.87 -11.61
CA ARG A 126 12.02 -17.20 -12.43
C ARG A 126 12.99 -16.03 -12.63
N HIS A 127 12.57 -14.80 -12.37
CA HIS A 127 13.41 -13.61 -12.50
C HIS A 127 14.14 -13.23 -11.20
N LEU A 128 13.67 -13.69 -10.04
CA LEU A 128 14.12 -13.20 -8.73
C LEU A 128 15.61 -13.45 -8.49
N GLU A 129 16.11 -14.64 -8.83
CA GLU A 129 17.52 -14.98 -8.58
C GLU A 129 18.47 -14.04 -9.32
N TRP A 130 18.17 -13.72 -10.57
CA TRP A 130 19.00 -12.82 -11.38
C TRP A 130 18.85 -11.36 -10.94
N GLU A 131 17.62 -10.89 -10.71
CA GLU A 131 17.36 -9.49 -10.35
C GLU A 131 17.93 -9.10 -8.99
N LEU A 132 17.84 -9.99 -8.00
CA LEU A 132 18.41 -9.76 -6.66
C LEU A 132 19.94 -9.77 -6.67
N GLN A 133 20.60 -10.20 -7.75
CA GLN A 133 22.05 -10.06 -7.93
C GLN A 133 22.44 -8.74 -8.60
N GLN A 134 21.49 -8.02 -9.19
CA GLN A 134 21.76 -6.74 -9.83
C GLN A 134 21.70 -5.59 -8.84
N ASN A 135 22.53 -4.57 -9.05
CA ASN A 135 22.56 -3.34 -8.26
C ASN A 135 22.08 -2.12 -9.09
N ASP A 136 21.33 -2.36 -10.15
CA ASP A 136 20.99 -1.35 -11.15
C ASP A 136 19.50 -1.00 -11.18
N TRP A 137 18.76 -1.28 -10.11
CA TRP A 137 17.36 -0.90 -9.94
C TRP A 137 17.13 -0.25 -8.57
N ASP A 138 16.12 0.64 -8.49
CA ASP A 138 15.70 1.30 -7.25
C ASP A 138 14.43 0.68 -6.67
N VAL A 139 13.53 0.19 -7.54
CA VAL A 139 12.22 -0.36 -7.17
C VAL A 139 11.94 -1.64 -7.95
N MET A 140 11.57 -2.70 -7.24
CA MET A 140 11.07 -3.95 -7.81
C MET A 140 9.59 -4.14 -7.47
N ILE A 141 8.75 -4.30 -8.48
CA ILE A 141 7.33 -4.62 -8.34
C ILE A 141 7.11 -6.05 -8.82
N LEU A 142 6.52 -6.87 -7.95
CA LEU A 142 6.17 -8.25 -8.23
C LEU A 142 4.66 -8.40 -8.05
N HIS A 143 3.96 -9.05 -8.97
CA HIS A 143 2.52 -9.31 -8.84
C HIS A 143 2.18 -10.78 -9.12
N TYR A 144 1.79 -11.50 -8.07
CA TYR A 144 1.46 -12.92 -8.09
C TYR A 144 -0.06 -13.13 -8.16
N LEU A 145 -0.51 -14.13 -8.94
CA LEU A 145 -1.92 -14.32 -9.30
C LEU A 145 -2.50 -15.64 -8.79
N GLY A 146 -1.65 -16.64 -8.51
CA GLY A 146 -2.10 -18.01 -8.28
C GLY A 146 -3.06 -18.18 -7.08
N LEU A 147 -3.00 -17.29 -6.08
CA LEU A 147 -3.91 -17.33 -4.93
C LEU A 147 -5.34 -16.94 -5.32
N ASP A 148 -5.51 -15.90 -6.14
CA ASP A 148 -6.81 -15.48 -6.68
C ASP A 148 -7.41 -16.58 -7.57
N HIS A 149 -6.59 -17.17 -8.43
CA HIS A 149 -7.00 -18.25 -9.33
C HIS A 149 -7.54 -19.47 -8.58
N ILE A 150 -6.86 -19.89 -7.50
CA ILE A 150 -7.36 -20.94 -6.60
C ILE A 150 -8.68 -20.50 -5.95
N GLY A 151 -8.80 -19.23 -5.55
CA GLY A 151 -10.01 -18.65 -5.00
C GLY A 151 -11.22 -18.83 -5.93
N HIS A 152 -11.12 -18.45 -7.19
CA HIS A 152 -12.19 -18.62 -8.19
C HIS A 152 -12.48 -20.09 -8.49
N MET A 153 -11.43 -20.89 -8.71
CA MET A 153 -11.57 -22.27 -9.19
C MET A 153 -12.02 -23.24 -8.09
N ALA A 154 -11.53 -23.06 -6.86
CA ALA A 154 -11.71 -24.03 -5.77
C ALA A 154 -12.20 -23.42 -4.45
N LYS A 155 -12.43 -22.10 -4.38
CA LYS A 155 -12.80 -21.32 -3.19
C LYS A 155 -11.66 -21.10 -2.19
N PRO A 156 -11.70 -20.04 -1.38
CA PRO A 156 -10.70 -19.75 -0.35
C PRO A 156 -10.52 -20.80 0.76
N SER A 157 -11.48 -21.73 0.91
CA SER A 157 -11.41 -22.84 1.86
C SER A 157 -10.78 -24.11 1.28
N SER A 158 -10.37 -24.09 0.02
CA SER A 158 -9.75 -25.23 -0.65
C SER A 158 -8.43 -25.64 0.02
N PRO A 159 -8.11 -26.96 0.10
CA PRO A 159 -6.79 -27.42 0.52
C PRO A 159 -5.66 -26.95 -0.40
N LEU A 160 -5.96 -26.40 -1.59
CA LEU A 160 -4.96 -25.80 -2.49
C LEU A 160 -4.43 -24.45 -1.98
N VAL A 161 -5.17 -23.75 -1.11
CA VAL A 161 -4.74 -22.45 -0.55
C VAL A 161 -3.52 -22.61 0.36
N GLU A 162 -3.45 -23.69 1.13
CA GLU A 162 -2.34 -23.92 2.06
C GLU A 162 -0.96 -23.99 1.38
N PRO A 163 -0.73 -24.86 0.39
CA PRO A 163 0.55 -24.91 -0.31
C PRO A 163 0.84 -23.61 -1.07
N LYS A 164 -0.18 -22.90 -1.57
CA LYS A 164 0.01 -21.61 -2.24
C LYS A 164 0.49 -20.52 -1.27
N LEU A 165 -0.07 -20.46 -0.06
CA LEU A 165 0.42 -19.55 0.99
C LEU A 165 1.84 -19.89 1.43
N GLN A 166 2.20 -21.18 1.50
CA GLN A 166 3.57 -21.62 1.78
C GLN A 166 4.54 -21.20 0.66
N GLU A 167 4.13 -21.31 -0.60
CA GLU A 167 4.91 -20.81 -1.74
C GLU A 167 5.19 -19.31 -1.62
N MET A 168 4.16 -18.50 -1.35
CA MET A 168 4.32 -17.05 -1.18
C MET A 168 5.22 -16.72 0.02
N ASP A 169 5.08 -17.43 1.13
CA ASP A 169 5.92 -17.25 2.32
C ASP A 169 7.40 -17.60 2.07
N ASN A 170 7.67 -18.67 1.32
CA ASN A 170 9.02 -19.06 0.92
C ASN A 170 9.66 -18.02 -0.02
N ILE A 171 8.88 -17.45 -0.95
CA ILE A 171 9.34 -16.36 -1.83
C ILE A 171 9.68 -15.12 -0.99
N ILE A 172 8.83 -14.77 -0.02
CA ILE A 172 9.08 -13.65 0.89
C ILE A 172 10.36 -13.88 1.71
N GLU A 173 10.54 -15.09 2.24
CA GLU A 173 11.75 -15.47 2.97
C GLU A 173 12.99 -15.34 2.10
N PHE A 174 12.95 -15.86 0.87
CA PHE A 174 14.06 -15.78 -0.08
C PHE A 174 14.45 -14.33 -0.39
N ILE A 175 13.49 -13.48 -0.76
CA ILE A 175 13.73 -12.07 -1.05
C ILE A 175 14.29 -11.37 0.19
N HIS A 176 13.65 -11.54 1.35
CA HIS A 176 14.06 -10.85 2.57
C HIS A 176 15.47 -11.26 3.01
N GLN A 177 15.82 -12.55 2.95
CA GLN A 177 17.18 -13.03 3.25
C GLN A 177 18.22 -12.46 2.27
N LYS A 178 17.90 -12.40 0.97
CA LYS A 178 18.81 -11.83 -0.05
C LYS A 178 19.05 -10.34 0.16
N LEU A 179 17.99 -9.59 0.48
CA LEU A 179 18.13 -8.19 0.87
C LEU A 179 19.02 -8.09 2.12
N GLN A 180 18.81 -8.98 3.11
CA GLN A 180 19.62 -9.05 4.33
C GLN A 180 21.11 -9.26 4.11
N GLU A 181 21.47 -10.14 3.20
CA GLU A 181 22.86 -10.41 2.83
C GLU A 181 23.56 -9.20 2.19
N GLN A 182 22.82 -8.36 1.44
CA GLN A 182 23.36 -7.19 0.75
C GLN A 182 23.53 -5.94 1.66
N HIS A 183 23.12 -6.00 2.93
CA HIS A 183 23.05 -4.87 3.88
C HIS A 183 24.36 -4.25 4.37
N GLN A 184 25.49 -4.48 3.73
CA GLN A 184 26.67 -3.74 4.17
C GLN A 184 26.54 -2.22 3.92
N HIS A 185 25.69 -1.77 2.97
CA HIS A 185 25.62 -0.34 2.62
C HIS A 185 24.24 0.29 2.31
N GLN A 186 23.12 -0.45 2.27
CA GLN A 186 21.81 0.11 1.87
C GLN A 186 20.64 -0.37 2.73
N GLN A 187 19.73 0.56 3.05
CA GLN A 187 18.45 0.29 3.71
C GLN A 187 17.39 -0.05 2.66
N THR A 188 16.63 -1.12 2.87
CA THR A 188 15.56 -1.55 1.96
C THR A 188 14.24 -1.70 2.70
N LEU A 189 13.14 -1.52 1.96
CA LEU A 189 11.78 -1.69 2.45
C LEU A 189 11.06 -2.67 1.52
N MET A 190 10.61 -3.79 2.08
CA MET A 190 9.78 -4.75 1.38
C MET A 190 8.33 -4.59 1.84
N VAL A 191 7.42 -4.49 0.87
CA VAL A 191 5.98 -4.39 1.12
C VAL A 191 5.29 -5.60 0.50
N ILE A 192 4.52 -6.31 1.30
CA ILE A 192 3.61 -7.37 0.83
C ILE A 192 2.20 -6.89 1.04
N CYS A 193 1.40 -6.85 -0.02
CA CYS A 193 -0.01 -6.48 0.10
C CYS A 193 -0.89 -7.31 -0.82
N GLY A 194 -2.15 -7.49 -0.41
CA GLY A 194 -3.22 -7.85 -1.34
C GLY A 194 -3.85 -6.61 -1.95
N ASP A 195 -4.10 -6.66 -3.25
CA ASP A 195 -4.90 -5.68 -3.98
C ASP A 195 -6.40 -5.78 -3.63
N HIS A 196 -6.89 -6.98 -3.32
CA HIS A 196 -8.17 -7.23 -2.67
C HIS A 196 -8.13 -8.51 -1.82
N GLY A 197 -9.25 -8.81 -1.17
CA GLY A 197 -9.54 -10.13 -0.63
C GLY A 197 -10.50 -10.91 -1.54
N MET A 198 -11.24 -11.87 -0.98
CA MET A 198 -12.12 -12.76 -1.73
C MET A 198 -13.27 -13.25 -0.84
N SER A 199 -14.49 -13.30 -1.37
CA SER A 199 -15.63 -13.88 -0.65
C SER A 199 -15.45 -15.40 -0.46
N ASP A 200 -16.18 -16.01 0.49
CA ASP A 200 -16.09 -17.46 0.71
C ASP A 200 -16.58 -18.30 -0.47
N GLN A 201 -17.28 -17.70 -1.43
CA GLN A 201 -17.70 -18.38 -2.66
C GLN A 201 -16.66 -18.29 -3.78
N GLY A 202 -15.53 -17.63 -3.55
CA GLY A 202 -14.52 -17.46 -4.60
C GLY A 202 -14.86 -16.35 -5.60
N SER A 203 -15.67 -15.37 -5.19
CA SER A 203 -15.96 -14.16 -5.99
C SER A 203 -15.41 -12.92 -5.30
N HIS A 204 -15.07 -11.90 -6.09
CA HIS A 204 -14.69 -10.56 -5.64
C HIS A 204 -15.31 -9.49 -6.55
N GLY A 205 -15.00 -8.21 -6.32
CA GLY A 205 -15.57 -7.05 -7.01
C GLY A 205 -16.64 -6.31 -6.19
N GLY A 206 -17.17 -6.94 -5.15
CA GLY A 206 -18.16 -6.39 -4.25
C GLY A 206 -17.56 -5.72 -3.01
N SER A 207 -18.39 -5.61 -1.97
CA SER A 207 -18.11 -4.84 -0.75
C SER A 207 -18.19 -5.67 0.53
N SER A 208 -18.19 -7.01 0.43
CA SER A 208 -18.19 -7.83 1.64
C SER A 208 -16.90 -7.62 2.42
N HIS A 209 -16.95 -7.78 3.75
CA HIS A 209 -15.78 -7.57 4.62
C HIS A 209 -14.55 -8.38 4.15
N LYS A 210 -14.75 -9.61 3.67
CA LYS A 210 -13.68 -10.49 3.20
C LYS A 210 -13.10 -10.09 1.83
N GLU A 211 -13.88 -9.39 1.00
CA GLU A 211 -13.41 -8.85 -0.28
C GLU A 211 -12.64 -7.55 -0.08
N VAL A 212 -13.09 -6.67 0.83
CA VAL A 212 -12.45 -5.36 1.06
C VAL A 212 -11.23 -5.43 1.97
N THR A 213 -11.07 -6.49 2.76
CA THR A 213 -10.01 -6.56 3.78
C THR A 213 -8.88 -7.52 3.36
N SER A 214 -7.77 -6.94 2.91
CA SER A 214 -6.53 -7.67 2.57
C SER A 214 -5.44 -7.45 3.62
N ALA A 215 -4.39 -8.27 3.59
CA ALA A 215 -3.20 -8.03 4.42
C ALA A 215 -2.29 -6.99 3.77
N MET A 216 -1.70 -6.10 4.57
CA MET A 216 -0.59 -5.23 4.16
C MET A 216 0.53 -5.30 5.21
N ILE A 217 1.72 -5.69 4.78
CA ILE A 217 2.84 -6.08 5.63
C ILE A 217 4.08 -5.34 5.17
N TRP A 218 4.77 -4.73 6.12
CA TRP A 218 5.95 -3.93 5.91
C TRP A 218 7.14 -4.57 6.63
N LEU A 219 8.15 -4.96 5.88
CA LEU A 219 9.41 -5.48 6.39
C LEU A 219 10.49 -4.47 6.07
N ASN A 220 11.19 -4.04 7.10
CA ASN A 220 12.40 -3.27 6.90
C ASN A 220 13.60 -4.17 7.07
N SER A 221 14.63 -3.77 6.36
CA SER A 221 15.90 -4.45 6.29
C SER A 221 16.91 -3.88 7.29
N ALA A 222 16.48 -2.88 8.07
CA ALA A 222 17.35 -2.15 8.97
C ALA A 222 17.54 -2.95 10.27
N ASP A 223 18.75 -2.88 10.81
CA ASP A 223 19.05 -3.46 12.12
C ASP A 223 18.19 -2.77 13.21
N ASN A 224 17.16 -3.49 13.65
CA ASN A 224 16.23 -3.03 14.69
C ASN A 224 16.87 -3.03 16.08
N THR A 225 18.09 -3.53 16.28
CA THR A 225 18.72 -3.55 17.62
C THR A 225 19.15 -2.17 18.14
N LYS A 226 19.20 -1.14 17.28
CA LYS A 226 19.75 0.20 17.60
C LYS A 226 18.72 1.32 17.78
N LYS A 227 17.41 1.03 17.72
CA LYS A 227 16.39 2.09 17.65
C LYS A 227 15.53 2.17 18.90
N ASP A 228 15.11 3.40 19.21
CA ASP A 228 14.27 3.73 20.34
C ASP A 228 12.83 3.26 20.04
N HIS A 229 12.59 1.96 20.20
CA HIS A 229 11.31 1.22 19.96
C HIS A 229 10.11 1.71 20.80
N LYS A 230 10.16 2.92 21.35
CA LYS A 230 9.14 3.47 22.25
C LYS A 230 8.19 4.44 21.56
N ILE A 231 8.31 4.63 20.25
CA ILE A 231 7.41 5.48 19.47
C ILE A 231 6.56 4.62 18.56
N THR A 232 5.25 4.64 18.80
CA THR A 232 4.24 4.02 17.96
C THR A 232 3.09 5.01 17.81
N PHE A 233 2.64 5.24 16.59
CA PHE A 233 1.51 6.11 16.26
C PHE A 233 0.27 5.28 15.97
N LEU A 234 0.41 4.28 15.11
CA LEU A 234 -0.64 3.31 14.77
C LEU A 234 -0.29 1.96 15.36
N LYS A 235 -1.24 1.38 16.11
CA LYS A 235 -1.05 0.03 16.65
C LYS A 235 -0.98 -0.97 15.48
N PRO A 236 -0.05 -1.93 15.51
CA PRO A 236 -0.08 -3.06 14.58
C PRO A 236 -1.46 -3.73 14.57
N PHE A 237 -1.84 -4.29 13.43
CA PHE A 237 -3.12 -4.96 13.20
C PHE A 237 -4.34 -4.04 13.35
N THR A 238 -4.18 -2.74 13.13
CA THR A 238 -5.30 -1.80 12.93
C THR A 238 -5.63 -1.68 11.43
N GLU A 239 -6.76 -1.04 11.14
CA GLU A 239 -7.18 -0.77 9.76
C GLU A 239 -6.49 0.47 9.21
N VAL A 240 -6.01 0.36 7.97
CA VAL A 240 -5.50 1.47 7.14
C VAL A 240 -6.22 1.44 5.80
N ASP A 241 -6.38 2.59 5.14
CA ASP A 241 -6.97 2.57 3.79
C ASP A 241 -5.90 2.07 2.83
N GLN A 242 -6.26 1.23 1.86
CA GLN A 242 -5.28 0.67 0.91
C GLN A 242 -4.49 1.76 0.18
N ILE A 243 -5.13 2.89 -0.13
CA ILE A 243 -4.52 4.04 -0.81
C ILE A 243 -3.42 4.74 0.01
N ASP A 244 -3.37 4.51 1.33
CA ASP A 244 -2.35 5.04 2.25
C ASP A 244 -0.92 4.56 1.86
N ILE A 245 -0.83 3.44 1.13
CA ILE A 245 0.43 2.91 0.57
C ILE A 245 1.13 3.93 -0.34
N THR A 246 0.37 4.71 -1.11
CA THR A 246 0.89 5.63 -2.14
C THR A 246 1.75 6.72 -1.53
N ALA A 247 1.21 7.45 -0.56
CA ALA A 247 1.92 8.53 0.12
C ALA A 247 3.10 7.98 0.93
N THR A 248 2.91 6.82 1.56
CA THR A 248 3.96 6.15 2.34
C THR A 248 5.16 5.79 1.46
N LEU A 249 4.94 5.17 0.30
CA LEU A 249 6.01 4.81 -0.64
C LEU A 249 6.64 6.02 -1.31
N ALA A 250 5.85 7.02 -1.72
CA ALA A 250 6.38 8.25 -2.32
C ALA A 250 7.40 8.93 -1.39
N ILE A 251 7.06 9.04 -0.09
CA ILE A 251 7.94 9.63 0.92
C ILE A 251 9.15 8.73 1.20
N ALA A 252 8.95 7.42 1.33
CA ALA A 252 10.04 6.47 1.55
C ALA A 252 11.11 6.53 0.44
N LEU A 253 10.66 6.70 -0.80
CA LEU A 253 11.51 6.72 -2.00
C LEU A 253 12.01 8.12 -2.37
N GLY A 254 11.60 9.16 -1.61
CA GLY A 254 12.03 10.54 -1.82
C GLY A 254 11.51 11.16 -3.12
N VAL A 255 10.32 10.77 -3.58
CA VAL A 255 9.67 11.31 -4.78
C VAL A 255 8.43 12.12 -4.42
N ALA A 256 7.89 12.88 -5.37
CA ALA A 256 6.68 13.64 -5.13
C ALA A 256 5.47 12.72 -4.91
N ILE A 257 4.60 13.08 -3.97
CA ILE A 257 3.31 12.41 -3.78
C ILE A 257 2.42 12.75 -4.99
N PRO A 258 1.73 11.78 -5.62
CA PRO A 258 0.86 12.04 -6.76
C PRO A 258 -0.15 13.15 -6.48
N ARG A 259 -0.37 14.03 -7.46
CA ARG A 259 -1.12 15.29 -7.30
C ARG A 259 -2.54 15.15 -6.75
N ASN A 260 -3.21 14.04 -7.00
CA ASN A 260 -4.59 13.82 -6.55
C ASN A 260 -4.67 12.89 -5.33
N ASN A 261 -3.54 12.44 -4.79
CA ASN A 261 -3.50 11.51 -3.65
C ASN A 261 -4.25 12.08 -2.44
N ILE A 262 -5.15 11.27 -1.91
CA ILE A 262 -5.84 11.49 -0.63
C ILE A 262 -5.41 10.48 0.45
N GLY A 263 -4.51 9.55 0.13
CA GLY A 263 -3.91 8.61 1.08
C GLY A 263 -3.08 9.30 2.16
N VAL A 264 -3.13 8.74 3.37
CA VAL A 264 -2.46 9.21 4.59
C VAL A 264 -1.21 8.37 4.84
N MET A 265 -0.05 9.00 4.96
CA MET A 265 1.22 8.33 5.24
C MET A 265 1.13 7.52 6.54
N ILE A 266 1.66 6.30 6.52
CA ILE A 266 1.79 5.42 7.70
C ILE A 266 3.15 5.73 8.36
N PRO A 267 3.21 6.50 9.46
CA PRO A 267 4.47 6.97 10.03
C PRO A 267 5.31 5.83 10.64
N ASP A 268 4.68 4.81 11.23
CA ASP A 268 5.37 3.71 11.91
C ASP A 268 6.28 2.91 10.97
N VAL A 269 5.92 2.82 9.69
CA VAL A 269 6.71 2.15 8.65
C VAL A 269 8.01 2.90 8.35
N LEU A 270 8.01 4.23 8.50
CA LEU A 270 9.14 5.08 8.14
C LEU A 270 10.03 5.44 9.34
N LEU A 271 9.54 5.25 10.57
CA LEU A 271 10.32 5.46 11.79
C LEU A 271 11.68 4.72 11.78
N PRO A 272 11.79 3.48 11.28
CA PRO A 272 13.09 2.81 11.17
C PRO A 272 14.10 3.56 10.28
N PHE A 273 13.66 4.41 9.36
CA PHE A 273 14.53 5.06 8.38
C PHE A 273 14.71 6.56 8.65
N SER A 274 14.09 7.09 9.71
CA SER A 274 14.00 8.54 9.90
C SER A 274 13.96 8.97 11.37
N THR A 275 14.15 10.28 11.60
CA THR A 275 13.99 10.90 12.91
C THR A 275 12.56 11.37 13.11
N LEU A 276 12.15 11.60 14.38
CA LEU A 276 10.83 12.18 14.67
C LEU A 276 10.62 13.54 13.98
N GLU A 277 11.67 14.37 13.86
CA GLU A 277 11.62 15.64 13.12
C GLU A 277 11.30 15.43 11.65
N ASN A 278 11.95 14.46 11.00
CA ASN A 278 11.69 14.15 9.60
C ASN A 278 10.31 13.53 9.41
N ILE A 279 9.85 12.65 10.31
CA ILE A 279 8.49 12.10 10.28
C ILE A 279 7.44 13.23 10.39
N ALA A 280 7.61 14.17 11.32
CA ALA A 280 6.72 15.32 11.45
C ALA A 280 6.73 16.20 10.18
N HIS A 281 7.89 16.37 9.54
CA HIS A 281 8.00 17.10 8.27
C HIS A 281 7.31 16.36 7.12
N SER A 282 7.50 15.06 6.99
CA SER A 282 6.82 14.23 5.99
C SER A 282 5.31 14.23 6.17
N MET A 283 4.82 14.17 7.41
CA MET A 283 3.39 14.31 7.72
C MET A 283 2.84 15.67 7.30
N TYR A 284 3.61 16.75 7.49
CA TYR A 284 3.24 18.08 7.01
C TYR A 284 3.14 18.12 5.47
N ILE A 285 4.10 17.54 4.75
CA ILE A 285 4.09 17.48 3.28
C ILE A 285 2.84 16.72 2.78
N ASN A 286 2.57 15.54 3.34
CA ASN A 286 1.38 14.77 2.97
C ASN A 286 0.08 15.50 3.37
N ALA A 287 0.05 16.18 4.51
CA ALA A 287 -1.13 16.94 4.92
C ALA A 287 -1.41 18.13 4.00
N ASN A 288 -0.38 18.81 3.49
CA ASN A 288 -0.55 19.84 2.47
C ASN A 288 -1.17 19.27 1.20
N GLN A 289 -0.69 18.10 0.77
CA GLN A 289 -1.20 17.39 -0.41
C GLN A 289 -2.68 17.04 -0.23
N VAL A 290 -3.05 16.36 0.86
CA VAL A 290 -4.45 15.99 1.16
C VAL A 290 -5.34 17.23 1.27
N LEU A 291 -4.87 18.29 1.94
CA LEU A 291 -5.61 19.54 2.06
C LEU A 291 -5.86 20.20 0.69
N SER A 292 -4.88 20.16 -0.21
CA SER A 292 -5.02 20.76 -1.55
C SER A 292 -6.15 20.11 -2.34
N VAL A 293 -6.30 18.79 -2.25
CA VAL A 293 -7.41 18.05 -2.85
C VAL A 293 -8.70 18.34 -2.10
N PHE A 294 -8.66 18.33 -0.75
CA PHE A 294 -9.84 18.59 0.08
C PHE A 294 -10.53 19.93 -0.21
N LYS A 295 -9.75 20.99 -0.47
CA LYS A 295 -10.27 22.31 -0.84
C LYS A 295 -11.11 22.29 -2.12
N VAL A 296 -10.82 21.39 -3.05
CA VAL A 296 -11.61 21.21 -4.28
C VAL A 296 -12.95 20.52 -3.97
N TYR A 297 -12.96 19.55 -3.05
CA TYR A 297 -14.15 18.76 -2.70
C TYR A 297 -15.05 19.40 -1.63
N GLU A 298 -14.54 20.34 -0.84
CA GLU A 298 -15.27 21.00 0.24
C GLU A 298 -15.24 22.52 0.07
N PRO A 299 -16.28 23.13 -0.55
CA PRO A 299 -16.33 24.57 -0.78
C PRO A 299 -16.32 25.45 0.48
N LYS A 300 -16.63 24.89 1.66
CA LYS A 300 -16.60 25.56 2.97
C LYS A 300 -15.55 24.93 3.89
N TRP A 301 -14.36 24.69 3.35
CA TRP A 301 -13.28 23.98 4.05
C TRP A 301 -12.71 24.80 5.21
N GLU A 302 -12.79 26.13 5.17
CA GLU A 302 -12.14 27.04 6.14
C GLU A 302 -12.62 26.81 7.58
N ASN A 303 -13.90 26.51 7.77
CA ASN A 303 -14.49 26.25 9.09
C ASN A 303 -14.53 24.76 9.44
N ASN A 304 -13.85 23.90 8.66
CA ASN A 304 -13.85 22.47 8.91
C ASN A 304 -12.92 22.11 10.07
N ASN A 305 -13.40 21.35 11.04
CA ASN A 305 -12.61 20.91 12.20
C ASN A 305 -11.30 20.21 11.82
N ALA A 306 -11.26 19.47 10.71
CA ALA A 306 -10.03 18.82 10.26
C ALA A 306 -8.98 19.83 9.78
N VAL A 307 -9.42 20.89 9.09
CA VAL A 307 -8.56 21.99 8.64
C VAL A 307 -8.02 22.77 9.83
N LEU A 308 -8.88 23.11 10.80
CA LEU A 308 -8.47 23.77 12.04
C LEU A 308 -7.44 22.92 12.82
N LYS A 309 -7.62 21.58 12.85
CA LYS A 309 -6.67 20.65 13.47
C LYS A 309 -5.31 20.65 12.76
N TYR A 310 -5.31 20.71 11.43
CA TYR A 310 -4.10 20.83 10.61
C TYR A 310 -3.39 22.18 10.84
N GLU A 311 -4.11 23.30 10.91
CA GLU A 311 -3.53 24.63 11.16
C GLU A 311 -2.89 24.71 12.57
N LEU A 312 -3.54 24.10 13.56
CA LEU A 312 -2.99 23.95 14.89
C LEU A 312 -1.72 23.08 14.88
N ALA A 313 -1.71 21.99 14.08
CA ALA A 313 -0.53 21.14 13.92
C ALA A 313 0.65 21.92 13.33
N ILE A 314 0.43 22.78 12.32
CA ILE A 314 1.48 23.65 11.76
C ILE A 314 2.04 24.59 12.80
N SER A 315 1.17 25.29 13.53
CA SER A 315 1.57 26.26 14.54
C SER A 315 2.43 25.60 15.63
N ARG A 316 2.00 24.43 16.11
CA ARG A 316 2.76 23.63 17.09
C ARG A 316 4.08 23.09 16.52
N HIS A 317 4.06 22.62 15.28
CA HIS A 317 5.25 22.11 14.59
C HIS A 317 6.34 23.19 14.48
N GLN A 318 5.98 24.42 14.09
CA GLN A 318 6.94 25.53 14.01
C GLN A 318 7.58 25.85 15.37
N LEU A 319 6.77 25.91 16.44
CA LEU A 319 7.27 26.14 17.80
C LEU A 319 8.17 25.00 18.28
N TRP A 320 7.76 23.75 18.04
CA TRP A 320 8.50 22.55 18.43
C TRP A 320 9.85 22.43 17.73
N LYS A 321 9.90 22.75 16.42
CA LYS A 321 11.13 22.74 15.63
C LYS A 321 12.14 23.79 16.13
N ASN A 322 11.66 24.93 16.62
CA ASN A 322 12.47 26.06 17.11
C ASN A 322 12.64 26.08 18.63
N ALA A 323 12.20 25.04 19.35
CA ALA A 323 12.30 24.99 20.80
C ALA A 323 13.77 25.02 21.27
N SER A 324 14.05 25.80 22.32
CA SER A 324 15.39 25.91 22.92
C SER A 324 15.84 24.62 23.63
N GLN A 325 14.89 23.85 24.16
CA GLN A 325 15.14 22.58 24.85
C GLN A 325 14.77 21.38 23.97
N LYS A 326 15.56 21.12 22.94
CA LYS A 326 15.39 19.93 22.08
C LYS A 326 15.75 18.64 22.82
N TYR A 327 15.18 17.52 22.36
CA TYR A 327 15.50 16.16 22.81
C TYR A 327 15.21 15.84 24.28
N THR A 328 14.42 16.68 24.95
CA THR A 328 13.84 16.37 26.27
C THR A 328 12.64 15.43 26.13
N ALA A 329 12.24 14.76 27.22
CA ALA A 329 11.04 13.92 27.22
C ALA A 329 9.78 14.69 26.77
N LEU A 330 9.64 15.96 27.20
CA LEU A 330 8.55 16.83 26.79
C LEU A 330 8.62 17.16 25.30
N TRP A 331 9.81 17.40 24.75
CA TRP A 331 10.00 17.63 23.32
C TRP A 331 9.59 16.40 22.50
N TYR A 332 9.96 15.19 22.92
CA TYR A 332 9.50 13.96 22.24
C TYR A 332 7.98 13.77 22.35
N GLN A 333 7.39 14.06 23.52
CA GLN A 333 5.94 13.98 23.71
C GLN A 333 5.19 14.96 22.78
N GLU A 334 5.69 16.18 22.65
CA GLU A 334 5.12 17.19 21.76
C GLU A 334 5.25 16.79 20.29
N GLY A 335 6.43 16.30 19.87
CA GLY A 335 6.65 15.80 18.51
C GLY A 335 5.70 14.65 18.16
N LYS A 336 5.49 13.71 19.10
CA LYS A 336 4.50 12.64 18.93
C LYS A 336 3.09 13.20 18.74
N SER A 337 2.72 14.17 19.57
CA SER A 337 1.41 14.82 19.46
C SER A 337 1.25 15.51 18.09
N ILE A 338 2.25 16.23 17.60
CA ILE A 338 2.20 16.91 16.30
C ILE A 338 1.96 15.91 15.16
N VAL A 339 2.68 14.78 15.13
CA VAL A 339 2.45 13.72 14.13
C VAL A 339 1.02 13.20 14.20
N GLN A 340 0.49 12.94 15.40
CA GLN A 340 -0.90 12.49 15.57
C GLN A 340 -1.92 13.55 15.09
N PHE A 341 -1.67 14.83 15.33
CA PHE A 341 -2.57 15.90 14.89
C PHE A 341 -2.63 15.98 13.36
N TYR A 342 -1.49 15.88 12.66
CA TYR A 342 -1.48 15.78 11.19
C TYR A 342 -2.22 14.52 10.71
N HIS A 343 -1.94 13.36 11.32
CA HIS A 343 -2.57 12.10 10.96
C HIS A 343 -4.09 12.20 11.05
N ASP A 344 -4.62 12.63 12.19
CA ASP A 344 -6.07 12.71 12.43
C ASP A 344 -6.76 13.72 11.51
N ALA A 345 -6.10 14.86 11.24
CA ALA A 345 -6.60 15.86 10.31
C ALA A 345 -6.72 15.28 8.89
N MET A 346 -5.65 14.65 8.39
CA MET A 346 -5.64 14.00 7.09
C MET A 346 -6.66 12.88 6.99
N LYS A 347 -6.75 12.00 8.00
CA LYS A 347 -7.71 10.90 8.01
C LYS A 347 -9.14 11.40 7.94
N THR A 348 -9.47 12.44 8.72
CA THR A 348 -10.80 13.07 8.68
C THR A 348 -11.11 13.67 7.30
N MET A 349 -10.16 14.38 6.69
CA MET A 349 -10.33 14.96 5.34
C MET A 349 -10.50 13.87 4.28
N SER A 350 -9.62 12.86 4.32
CA SER A 350 -9.62 11.72 3.39
C SER A 350 -10.94 10.96 3.47
N SER A 351 -11.36 10.52 4.67
CA SER A 351 -12.63 9.81 4.86
C SER A 351 -13.85 10.61 4.38
N LYS A 352 -13.86 11.94 4.55
CA LYS A 352 -14.95 12.78 4.03
C LYS A 352 -14.96 12.84 2.50
N MET A 353 -13.79 12.88 1.84
CA MET A 353 -13.69 12.82 0.38
C MET A 353 -14.12 11.44 -0.15
N LEU A 354 -13.64 10.36 0.48
CA LEU A 354 -14.00 8.98 0.13
C LEU A 354 -15.52 8.78 0.14
N LEU A 355 -16.20 9.22 1.21
CA LEU A 355 -17.66 9.14 1.30
C LEU A 355 -18.38 9.90 0.17
N LYS A 356 -17.86 11.06 -0.25
CA LYS A 356 -18.45 11.83 -1.36
C LYS A 356 -18.22 11.15 -2.71
N MET A 357 -17.03 10.62 -2.95
CA MET A 357 -16.69 9.88 -4.18
C MET A 357 -17.61 8.66 -4.34
N ILE A 358 -17.74 7.86 -3.29
CA ILE A 358 -18.59 6.66 -3.28
C ILE A 358 -20.07 7.01 -3.48
N ASN A 359 -20.57 8.04 -2.79
CA ASN A 359 -21.98 8.45 -2.93
C ASN A 359 -22.30 9.01 -4.32
N HIS A 360 -21.37 9.73 -4.95
CA HIS A 360 -21.55 10.24 -6.30
C HIS A 360 -21.64 9.09 -7.32
N ASP A 361 -20.82 8.05 -7.15
CA ASP A 361 -20.88 6.86 -7.98
C ASP A 361 -22.18 6.09 -7.77
N ALA A 362 -22.65 5.90 -6.53
CA ALA A 362 -23.89 5.19 -6.23
C ALA A 362 -25.14 5.81 -6.92
N THR A 363 -25.15 7.14 -7.10
CA THR A 363 -26.24 7.83 -7.83
C THR A 363 -26.15 7.70 -9.35
N SER A 364 -25.06 7.15 -9.88
CA SER A 364 -24.72 7.12 -11.30
C SER A 364 -24.75 5.71 -11.91
N ILE A 365 -25.10 4.67 -11.14
CA ILE A 365 -25.09 3.27 -11.57
C ILE A 365 -26.40 2.89 -12.31
N PRO A 366 -26.39 2.56 -13.61
CA PRO A 366 -27.42 1.70 -14.18
C PRO A 366 -27.16 0.25 -13.70
N VAL A 367 -28.20 -0.41 -13.19
CA VAL A 367 -28.13 -1.82 -12.76
C VAL A 367 -27.77 -2.69 -13.97
N ILE A 368 -26.50 -3.07 -14.11
CA ILE A 368 -26.05 -4.06 -15.09
C ILE A 368 -25.72 -5.33 -14.32
N SER A 369 -26.64 -6.30 -14.40
CA SER A 369 -26.35 -7.68 -14.00
C SER A 369 -25.41 -8.27 -15.04
N ILE A 370 -24.14 -8.44 -14.67
CA ILE A 370 -23.21 -9.26 -15.45
C ILE A 370 -23.53 -10.71 -15.09
N HIS A 371 -24.22 -11.42 -15.98
CA HIS A 371 -24.28 -12.87 -15.93
C HIS A 371 -22.96 -13.41 -16.48
N VAL A 372 -22.23 -14.12 -15.62
CA VAL A 372 -21.03 -14.91 -15.97
C VAL A 372 -21.43 -16.11 -16.81
#